data_AF-A0A561E4Q8-F1
#
_entry.id   AF-A0A561E4Q8-F1
#
_cell.length_a   1.000
_cell.length_b   1.000
_cell.length_c   1.000
_cell.angle_alpha   90.00
_cell.angle_beta   90.00
_cell.angle_gamma   90.00
#
_symmetry.space_group_name_H-M   'P 1'
#
loop_
_entity.id
_entity.type
_entity.pdbx_description
1 polymer ?
#
loop_
_entity_poly.entity_id
_entity_poly.type
_entity_poly.pdbx_seq_one_letter_code
_entity_poly.pdbx_strand_id
1 'polypeptide(L)'
;MFKHLRPSIRTAIGLSLLAGASNAALAADSLTVISFGGATKVAQTAAYFKPFEQSGAARVVAGEYNGELSKVKAMVDVGQVTWDVVEVESPELQRGCEEGLFERIDPAILGDANQYIPGTVSECGVATYVWSMVMAYNGEKLKTAPTSWADFWDLEKFPGKRGLRKSAKYTLEAALLADGVSREDLYKVLGTKEGVDRAFKKLDAIKGSIQWWEAGAQPPQWLLAGDVTLSAAYNGRIGVAQKEGANLKISWNGSLYDPEHWAIVKGSPNKALAERFIKFASQADTQKVFSSQIPYGPVHKETLPQLPADVQAQLPTAEANMAGAQLVNAEFWIDHGEELEERFNAWAAR
;
A
#
# COMPACT_ATOMS: atom_id res chain seq x y z
N MET A 1 -9.99 -22.91 -99.42
CA MET A 1 -9.85 -24.30 -99.87
C MET A 1 -9.30 -25.11 -98.69
N PHE A 2 -10.11 -26.04 -98.15
CA PHE A 2 -9.83 -27.16 -97.21
C PHE A 2 -9.00 -26.91 -95.92
N LYS A 3 -9.56 -27.00 -94.70
CA LYS A 3 -10.04 -28.17 -93.89
C LYS A 3 -8.94 -28.91 -93.10
N HIS A 4 -9.13 -28.94 -91.76
CA HIS A 4 -8.83 -30.03 -90.79
C HIS A 4 -7.34 -30.24 -90.36
N LEU A 5 -6.94 -30.60 -89.13
CA LEU A 5 -7.56 -31.15 -87.91
C LEU A 5 -6.60 -30.96 -86.68
N ARG A 6 -7.14 -31.01 -85.45
CA ARG A 6 -6.53 -30.94 -84.06
C ARG A 6 -5.66 -32.19 -83.71
N PRO A 7 -4.81 -32.27 -82.62
CA PRO A 7 -5.19 -31.99 -81.21
C PRO A 7 -4.13 -31.58 -80.14
N SER A 8 -4.70 -31.13 -79.01
CA SER A 8 -4.27 -30.97 -77.61
C SER A 8 -2.88 -31.41 -77.11
N ILE A 9 -2.21 -30.48 -76.40
CA ILE A 9 -1.32 -30.80 -75.26
C ILE A 9 -1.72 -29.92 -74.07
N ARG A 10 -2.07 -30.58 -72.96
CA ARG A 10 -2.31 -30.00 -71.64
C ARG A 10 -0.94 -29.65 -71.03
N THR A 11 -0.75 -28.42 -70.55
CA THR A 11 0.39 -28.07 -69.69
C THR A 11 -0.14 -27.47 -68.41
N ALA A 12 0.16 -28.15 -67.30
CA ALA A 12 -0.28 -27.84 -65.96
C ALA A 12 0.33 -26.52 -65.47
N ILE A 13 -0.51 -25.65 -64.91
CA ILE A 13 -0.08 -24.48 -64.13
C ILE A 13 0.26 -24.99 -62.73
N GLY A 14 1.55 -25.00 -62.39
CA GLY A 14 2.02 -25.23 -61.04
C GLY A 14 1.67 -24.04 -60.17
N LEU A 15 0.72 -24.22 -59.26
CA LEU A 15 0.36 -23.24 -58.24
C LEU A 15 1.37 -23.36 -57.08
N SER A 16 2.39 -22.51 -57.08
CA SER A 16 3.28 -22.35 -55.92
C SER A 16 2.54 -21.61 -54.82
N LEU A 17 1.90 -22.36 -53.92
CA LEU A 17 1.45 -21.85 -52.62
C LEU A 17 2.68 -21.43 -51.80
N LEU A 18 3.00 -20.14 -51.78
CA LEU A 18 3.71 -19.57 -50.65
C LEU A 18 2.77 -19.67 -49.45
N ALA A 19 2.99 -20.70 -48.62
CA ALA A 19 2.47 -20.76 -47.27
C ALA A 19 3.11 -19.60 -46.49
N GLY A 20 2.43 -18.46 -46.48
CA GLY A 20 2.69 -17.40 -45.51
C GLY A 20 2.43 -17.97 -44.13
N ALA A 21 3.50 -18.41 -43.46
CA ALA A 21 3.48 -18.60 -42.02
C ALA A 21 3.28 -17.20 -41.41
N SER A 22 2.03 -16.84 -41.20
CA SER A 22 1.63 -15.75 -40.33
C SER A 22 2.10 -16.12 -38.92
N ASN A 23 3.35 -15.83 -38.58
CA ASN A 23 3.75 -15.65 -37.20
C ASN A 23 3.03 -14.38 -36.72
N ALA A 24 1.75 -14.53 -36.39
CA ALA A 24 1.15 -13.71 -35.36
C ALA A 24 1.99 -14.03 -34.11
N ALA A 25 3.00 -13.21 -33.84
CA ALA A 25 3.51 -13.08 -32.50
C ALA A 25 2.26 -12.77 -31.66
N LEU A 26 1.79 -13.75 -30.89
CA LEU A 26 0.78 -13.53 -29.87
C LEU A 26 1.31 -12.33 -29.08
N ALA A 27 0.65 -11.17 -29.22
CA ALA A 27 0.97 -10.03 -28.39
C ALA A 27 0.82 -10.56 -26.96
N ALA A 28 1.92 -10.61 -26.21
CA ALA A 28 1.87 -11.11 -24.85
C ALA A 28 0.80 -10.28 -24.12
N ASP A 29 -0.18 -10.96 -23.53
CA ASP A 29 -1.21 -10.31 -22.71
C ASP A 29 -0.50 -9.35 -21.76
N SER A 30 -1.01 -8.13 -21.62
CA SER A 30 -0.44 -7.11 -20.75
C SER A 30 -1.39 -6.80 -19.62
N LEU A 31 -0.89 -6.76 -18.39
CA LEU A 31 -1.62 -6.37 -17.19
C LEU A 31 -1.10 -5.01 -16.69
N THR A 32 -1.97 -4.01 -16.65
CA THR A 32 -1.63 -2.70 -16.09
C THR A 32 -1.84 -2.70 -14.59
N VAL A 33 -0.77 -2.55 -13.81
CA VAL A 33 -0.78 -2.58 -12.34
C VAL A 33 -0.32 -1.22 -11.81
N ILE A 34 -1.15 -0.58 -10.98
CA ILE A 34 -0.89 0.76 -10.45
C ILE A 34 -0.68 0.72 -8.94
N SER A 35 0.37 1.39 -8.47
CA SER A 35 0.82 1.42 -7.07
C SER A 35 1.25 2.84 -6.65
N PHE A 36 1.69 3.03 -5.41
CA PHE A 36 2.23 4.30 -4.88
C PHE A 36 3.66 4.63 -5.32
N GLY A 37 4.36 3.73 -6.03
CA GLY A 37 5.68 4.04 -6.57
C GLY A 37 6.83 3.96 -5.57
N GLY A 38 7.93 4.66 -5.88
CA GLY A 38 9.11 4.76 -5.01
C GLY A 38 9.70 3.42 -4.56
N ALA A 39 10.03 3.31 -3.26
CA ALA A 39 10.61 2.10 -2.68
C ALA A 39 9.64 0.90 -2.72
N THR A 40 8.33 1.15 -2.62
CA THR A 40 7.30 0.12 -2.75
C THR A 40 7.34 -0.49 -4.14
N LYS A 41 7.39 0.32 -5.21
CA LYS A 41 7.50 -0.20 -6.58
C LYS A 41 8.79 -1.00 -6.82
N VAL A 42 9.91 -0.60 -6.22
CA VAL A 42 11.16 -1.39 -6.28
C VAL A 42 10.95 -2.77 -5.67
N ALA A 43 10.32 -2.84 -4.49
CA ALA A 43 9.99 -4.10 -3.83
C ALA A 43 8.97 -4.95 -4.62
N GLN A 44 7.88 -4.35 -5.12
CA GLN A 44 6.87 -5.03 -5.95
C GLN A 44 7.45 -5.53 -7.27
N THR A 45 8.37 -4.79 -7.88
CA THR A 45 9.04 -5.21 -9.13
C THR A 45 9.85 -6.49 -8.91
N ALA A 46 10.58 -6.56 -7.80
CA ALA A 46 11.39 -7.72 -7.46
C ALA A 46 10.55 -8.93 -7.01
N ALA A 47 9.47 -8.68 -6.24
CA ALA A 47 8.66 -9.72 -5.63
C ALA A 47 7.53 -10.24 -6.53
N TYR A 48 6.91 -9.33 -7.29
CA TYR A 48 5.65 -9.60 -7.99
C TYR A 48 5.80 -9.47 -9.50
N PHE A 49 6.21 -8.28 -9.99
CA PHE A 49 6.11 -7.99 -11.43
C PHE A 49 7.05 -8.84 -12.27
N LYS A 50 8.37 -8.78 -12.02
CA LYS A 50 9.34 -9.57 -12.80
C LYS A 50 9.10 -11.08 -12.68
N PRO A 51 8.87 -11.64 -11.47
CA PRO A 51 8.56 -13.07 -11.35
C PRO A 51 7.27 -13.49 -12.09
N PHE A 52 6.22 -12.66 -12.06
CA PHE A 52 4.99 -12.93 -12.79
C PHE A 52 5.21 -12.91 -14.31
N GLU A 53 6.00 -11.95 -14.83
CA GLU A 53 6.39 -11.93 -16.24
C GLU A 53 7.23 -13.16 -16.62
N GLN A 54 8.18 -13.56 -15.78
CA GLN A 54 9.05 -14.72 -15.98
C GLN A 54 8.28 -16.05 -15.97
N SER A 55 7.14 -16.12 -15.29
CA SER A 55 6.24 -17.28 -15.33
C SER A 55 5.60 -17.49 -16.71
N GLY A 56 5.69 -16.50 -17.61
CA GLY A 56 5.04 -16.51 -18.92
C GLY A 56 3.56 -16.12 -18.89
N ALA A 57 3.05 -15.64 -17.75
CA ALA A 57 1.63 -15.33 -17.58
C ALA A 57 1.17 -14.09 -18.37
N ALA A 58 1.95 -13.00 -18.32
CA ALA A 58 1.69 -11.73 -19.01
C ALA A 58 2.86 -10.76 -18.81
N ARG A 59 2.93 -9.72 -19.65
CA ARG A 59 3.75 -8.52 -19.37
C ARG A 59 3.06 -7.67 -18.30
N VAL A 60 3.81 -7.07 -17.38
CA VAL A 60 3.29 -6.11 -16.40
C VAL A 60 3.64 -4.68 -16.81
N VAL A 61 2.62 -3.85 -17.00
CA VAL A 61 2.76 -2.41 -17.21
C VAL A 61 2.57 -1.72 -15.86
N ALA A 62 3.67 -1.51 -15.13
CA ALA A 62 3.64 -0.93 -13.79
C ALA A 62 3.60 0.61 -13.81
N GLY A 63 2.52 1.20 -13.30
CA GLY A 63 2.32 2.64 -13.16
C GLY A 63 2.25 3.10 -11.70
N GLU A 64 2.13 4.42 -11.51
CA GLU A 64 2.17 5.06 -10.20
C GLU A 64 1.05 6.12 -10.05
N TYR A 65 0.53 6.30 -8.84
CA TYR A 65 -0.43 7.35 -8.47
C TYR A 65 -0.34 7.71 -6.97
N ASN A 66 -1.21 8.60 -6.48
CA ASN A 66 -1.18 9.03 -5.07
C ASN A 66 -2.37 8.52 -4.24
N GLY A 67 -3.08 7.48 -4.68
CA GLY A 67 -4.26 6.97 -3.95
C GLY A 67 -5.60 7.59 -4.39
N GLU A 68 -5.62 8.42 -5.43
CA GLU A 68 -6.84 9.18 -5.77
C GLU A 68 -7.93 8.28 -6.39
N LEU A 69 -8.94 7.89 -5.60
CA LEU A 69 -10.08 7.06 -6.06
C LEU A 69 -10.87 7.74 -7.19
N SER A 70 -10.84 9.07 -7.28
CA SER A 70 -11.48 9.84 -8.35
C SER A 70 -10.99 9.46 -9.76
N LYS A 71 -9.72 9.05 -9.92
CA LYS A 71 -9.20 8.56 -11.20
C LYS A 71 -9.80 7.21 -11.58
N VAL A 72 -9.94 6.30 -10.60
CA VAL A 72 -10.61 5.00 -10.79
C VAL A 72 -12.06 5.24 -11.19
N LYS A 73 -12.78 6.07 -10.43
CA LYS A 73 -14.16 6.44 -10.71
C LYS A 73 -14.36 7.00 -12.12
N ALA A 74 -13.50 7.93 -12.55
CA ALA A 74 -13.59 8.52 -13.88
C ALA A 74 -13.46 7.47 -15.01
N MET A 75 -12.54 6.49 -14.87
CA MET A 75 -12.41 5.41 -15.86
C MET A 75 -13.65 4.52 -15.90
N VAL A 76 -14.19 4.17 -14.73
CA VAL A 76 -15.38 3.31 -14.61
C VAL A 76 -16.62 4.00 -15.16
N ASP A 77 -16.85 5.27 -14.79
CA ASP A 77 -18.01 6.06 -15.24
C ASP A 77 -18.02 6.25 -16.78
N VAL A 78 -16.84 6.40 -17.40
CA VAL A 78 -16.69 6.54 -18.86
C VAL A 78 -16.68 5.18 -19.58
N GLY A 79 -16.48 4.07 -18.85
CA GLY A 79 -16.34 2.74 -19.42
C GLY A 79 -15.03 2.53 -20.20
N GLN A 80 -14.02 3.36 -19.97
CA GLN A 80 -12.70 3.29 -20.61
C GLN A 80 -11.62 2.95 -19.56
N VAL A 81 -11.66 1.71 -19.10
CA VAL A 81 -10.77 1.20 -18.06
C VAL A 81 -9.42 0.86 -18.64
N THR A 82 -8.38 1.57 -18.18
CA THR A 82 -6.98 1.35 -18.61
C THR A 82 -6.09 0.78 -17.51
N TRP A 83 -6.55 0.80 -16.25
CA TRP A 83 -5.89 0.18 -15.11
C TRP A 83 -6.59 -1.13 -14.79
N ASP A 84 -5.85 -2.23 -14.69
CA ASP A 84 -6.44 -3.54 -14.41
C ASP A 84 -6.45 -3.82 -12.91
N VAL A 85 -5.29 -3.68 -12.28
CA VAL A 85 -5.08 -3.86 -10.84
C VAL A 85 -4.58 -2.56 -10.24
N VAL A 86 -5.14 -2.15 -9.11
CA VAL A 86 -4.74 -0.96 -8.38
C VAL A 86 -4.52 -1.30 -6.91
N GLU A 87 -3.43 -0.77 -6.34
CA GLU A 87 -3.15 -0.79 -4.91
C GLU A 87 -3.92 0.33 -4.21
N VAL A 88 -4.70 0.00 -3.18
CA VAL A 88 -5.52 0.94 -2.41
C VAL A 88 -5.43 0.71 -0.91
N GLU A 89 -5.50 1.79 -0.14
CA GLU A 89 -5.67 1.74 1.31
C GLU A 89 -7.09 1.24 1.66
N SER A 90 -7.29 0.80 2.90
CA SER A 90 -8.57 0.25 3.37
C SER A 90 -9.80 1.17 3.14
N PRO A 91 -9.74 2.50 3.38
CA PRO A 91 -10.88 3.40 3.13
C PRO A 91 -11.28 3.44 1.65
N GLU A 92 -10.30 3.58 0.75
CA GLU A 92 -10.54 3.60 -0.69
C GLU A 92 -11.07 2.27 -1.19
N LEU A 93 -10.57 1.15 -0.67
CA LEU A 93 -11.09 -0.18 -1.00
C LEU A 93 -12.57 -0.30 -0.62
N GLN A 94 -12.92 0.05 0.62
CA GLN A 94 -14.29 -0.07 1.12
C GLN A 94 -15.24 0.84 0.34
N ARG A 95 -14.93 2.14 0.23
CA ARG A 95 -15.75 3.10 -0.54
C ARG A 95 -15.88 2.66 -2.00
N GLY A 96 -14.79 2.27 -2.64
CA GLY A 96 -14.82 1.84 -4.04
C GLY A 96 -15.58 0.53 -4.24
N CYS A 97 -15.62 -0.36 -3.24
CA CYS A 97 -16.45 -1.57 -3.28
C CYS A 97 -17.94 -1.23 -3.20
N GLU A 98 -18.32 -0.35 -2.26
CA GLU A 98 -19.70 0.12 -2.07
C GLU A 98 -20.22 0.89 -3.29
N GLU A 99 -19.38 1.72 -3.91
CA GLU A 99 -19.68 2.47 -5.13
C GLU A 99 -19.61 1.63 -6.42
N GLY A 100 -19.19 0.36 -6.34
CA GLY A 100 -19.08 -0.53 -7.51
C GLY A 100 -17.91 -0.21 -8.45
N LEU A 101 -16.87 0.45 -7.95
CA LEU A 101 -15.64 0.81 -8.68
C LEU A 101 -14.65 -0.35 -8.81
N PHE A 102 -14.81 -1.41 -8.00
CA PHE A 102 -13.98 -2.60 -8.07
C PHE A 102 -14.79 -3.84 -8.45
N GLU A 103 -14.14 -4.78 -9.12
CA GLU A 103 -14.68 -6.12 -9.34
C GLU A 103 -14.74 -6.89 -8.02
N ARG A 104 -15.80 -7.67 -7.84
CA ARG A 104 -15.83 -8.69 -6.79
C ARG A 104 -14.86 -9.82 -7.12
N ILE A 105 -14.12 -10.25 -6.10
CA ILE A 105 -13.13 -11.33 -6.14
C ILE A 105 -13.68 -12.48 -5.30
N ASP A 106 -13.71 -13.69 -5.86
CA ASP A 106 -14.01 -14.89 -5.08
C ASP A 106 -12.79 -15.24 -4.20
N PRO A 107 -12.90 -15.23 -2.86
CA PRO A 107 -11.78 -15.58 -1.98
C PRO A 107 -11.18 -16.95 -2.26
N ALA A 108 -11.93 -17.87 -2.90
CA ALA A 108 -11.45 -19.19 -3.28
C ALA A 108 -10.23 -19.14 -4.22
N ILE A 109 -9.96 -18.02 -4.92
CA ILE A 109 -8.74 -17.89 -5.73
C ILE A 109 -7.47 -18.03 -4.87
N LEU A 110 -7.56 -17.65 -3.59
CA LEU A 110 -6.44 -17.68 -2.64
C LEU A 110 -6.23 -19.06 -2.00
N GLY A 111 -7.13 -20.03 -2.24
CA GLY A 111 -7.12 -21.30 -1.53
C GLY A 111 -7.73 -21.17 -0.13
N ASP A 112 -6.98 -21.53 0.91
CA ASP A 112 -7.47 -21.44 2.29
C ASP A 112 -7.28 -20.02 2.84
N ALA A 113 -8.37 -19.29 2.97
CA ALA A 113 -8.37 -17.94 3.53
C ALA A 113 -7.80 -17.87 4.96
N ASN A 114 -7.80 -18.98 5.72
CA ASN A 114 -7.20 -19.03 7.06
C ASN A 114 -5.68 -18.89 7.04
N GLN A 115 -5.02 -19.03 5.88
CA GLN A 115 -3.59 -18.76 5.73
C GLN A 115 -3.26 -17.27 5.80
N TYR A 116 -4.26 -16.37 5.77
CA TYR A 116 -4.08 -14.92 5.80
C TYR A 116 -4.50 -14.33 7.15
N ILE A 117 -3.93 -13.19 7.51
CA ILE A 117 -4.30 -12.43 8.72
C ILE A 117 -5.79 -12.02 8.63
N PRO A 118 -6.59 -12.16 9.71
CA PRO A 118 -8.00 -11.74 9.67
C PRO A 118 -8.16 -10.27 9.23
N GLY A 119 -9.16 -10.00 8.40
CA GLY A 119 -9.41 -8.65 7.85
C GLY A 119 -8.57 -8.27 6.63
N THR A 120 -7.69 -9.15 6.14
CA THR A 120 -6.84 -8.88 4.96
C THR A 120 -7.39 -9.45 3.64
N VAL A 121 -8.56 -10.08 3.67
CA VAL A 121 -9.26 -10.60 2.49
C VAL A 121 -10.70 -10.09 2.55
N SER A 122 -11.13 -9.39 1.50
CA SER A 122 -12.47 -8.81 1.37
C SER A 122 -13.11 -9.21 0.04
N GLU A 123 -14.38 -8.84 -0.16
CA GLU A 123 -15.09 -9.15 -1.40
C GLU A 123 -14.57 -8.41 -2.64
N CYS A 124 -13.87 -7.28 -2.48
CA CYS A 124 -13.38 -6.44 -3.58
C CYS A 124 -11.85 -6.31 -3.64
N GLY A 125 -11.13 -6.88 -2.67
CA GLY A 125 -9.69 -6.73 -2.61
C GLY A 125 -9.01 -7.68 -1.63
N VAL A 126 -7.72 -7.90 -1.89
CA VAL A 126 -6.86 -8.79 -1.11
C VAL A 126 -5.63 -7.99 -0.69
N ALA A 127 -5.37 -7.93 0.62
CA ALA A 127 -4.19 -7.26 1.11
C ALA A 127 -2.92 -7.99 0.69
N THR A 128 -1.85 -7.24 0.46
CA THR A 128 -0.53 -7.79 0.08
C THR A 128 0.52 -7.57 1.16
N TYR A 129 0.37 -6.51 1.95
CA TYR A 129 1.22 -6.24 3.11
C TYR A 129 0.52 -5.30 4.09
N VAL A 130 1.08 -5.20 5.30
CA VAL A 130 0.71 -4.24 6.33
C VAL A 130 1.87 -3.27 6.52
N TRP A 131 1.57 -1.99 6.63
CA TRP A 131 2.54 -0.97 7.03
C TRP A 131 2.08 -0.29 8.33
N SER A 132 2.97 0.47 8.96
CA SER A 132 2.60 1.26 10.14
C SER A 132 3.16 2.67 10.11
N MET A 133 2.33 3.61 10.57
CA MET A 133 2.79 4.86 11.13
C MET A 133 3.34 4.58 12.52
N VAL A 134 4.64 4.72 12.67
CA VAL A 134 5.37 4.45 13.91
C VAL A 134 5.99 5.73 14.47
N MET A 135 6.40 5.67 15.71
CA MET A 135 7.28 6.69 16.27
C MET A 135 8.73 6.31 16.00
N ALA A 136 9.51 7.26 15.51
CA ALA A 136 10.92 7.07 15.18
C ALA A 136 11.80 8.15 15.83
N TYR A 137 13.03 7.77 16.12
CA TYR A 137 14.03 8.63 16.75
C TYR A 137 15.45 8.27 16.31
N ASN A 138 16.40 9.17 16.54
CA ASN A 138 17.82 8.91 16.27
C ASN A 138 18.50 8.33 17.52
N GLY A 139 18.98 7.08 17.45
CA GLY A 139 19.62 6.37 18.57
C GLY A 139 21.03 6.85 18.92
N GLU A 140 21.67 7.65 18.07
CA GLU A 140 22.91 8.35 18.41
C GLU A 140 22.62 9.51 19.35
N LYS A 141 21.54 10.25 19.08
CA LYS A 141 21.14 11.47 19.80
C LYS A 141 20.32 11.19 21.05
N LEU A 142 19.47 10.16 21.01
CA LEU A 142 18.55 9.82 22.09
C LEU A 142 18.84 8.42 22.64
N LYS A 143 19.23 8.33 23.91
CA LYS A 143 19.57 7.07 24.59
C LYS A 143 18.37 6.39 25.25
N THR A 144 17.39 7.18 25.68
CA THR A 144 16.14 6.68 26.26
C THR A 144 15.10 6.57 25.15
N ALA A 145 14.54 5.38 24.90
CA ALA A 145 13.49 5.22 23.91
C ALA A 145 12.16 5.83 24.42
N PRO A 146 11.38 6.54 23.59
CA PRO A 146 10.00 6.84 23.92
C PRO A 146 9.17 5.55 23.88
N THR A 147 8.26 5.38 24.82
CA THR A 147 7.48 4.13 24.96
C THR A 147 5.99 4.30 24.66
N SER A 148 5.53 5.52 24.41
CA SER A 148 4.11 5.81 24.13
C SER A 148 3.95 7.15 23.40
N TRP A 149 2.78 7.39 22.80
CA TRP A 149 2.45 8.72 22.26
C TRP A 149 2.44 9.82 23.34
N ALA A 150 2.25 9.50 24.62
CA ALA A 150 2.40 10.49 25.70
C ALA A 150 3.86 10.99 25.79
N ASP A 151 4.85 10.09 25.65
CA ASP A 151 6.27 10.46 25.57
C ASP A 151 6.57 11.35 24.35
N PHE A 152 5.87 11.14 23.23
CA PHE A 152 6.00 12.02 22.05
C PHE A 152 5.60 13.47 22.38
N TRP A 153 4.59 13.65 23.22
CA TRP A 153 4.10 14.97 23.66
C TRP A 153 4.92 15.59 24.80
N ASP A 154 5.74 14.81 25.50
CA ASP A 154 6.53 15.28 26.64
C ASP A 154 7.79 16.03 26.19
N LEU A 155 7.69 17.35 26.03
CA LEU A 155 8.80 18.20 25.61
C LEU A 155 9.89 18.34 26.67
N GLU A 156 9.61 17.99 27.94
CA GLU A 156 10.59 18.08 29.03
C GLU A 156 11.46 16.82 29.07
N LYS A 157 10.83 15.65 29.00
CA LYS A 157 11.53 14.35 28.97
C LYS A 157 12.25 14.13 27.64
N PHE A 158 11.64 14.58 26.53
CA PHE A 158 12.21 14.49 25.18
C PHE A 158 12.26 15.89 24.54
N PRO A 159 13.29 16.71 24.83
CA PRO A 159 13.38 18.07 24.30
C PRO A 159 13.60 18.10 22.78
N GLY A 160 12.97 19.07 22.11
CA GLY A 160 13.15 19.38 20.68
C GLY A 160 11.85 19.33 19.87
N LYS A 161 11.95 19.46 18.55
CA LYS A 161 10.75 19.47 17.68
C LYS A 161 10.22 18.06 17.41
N ARG A 162 8.97 18.00 16.97
CA ARG A 162 8.22 16.78 16.62
C ARG A 162 7.90 16.77 15.13
N GLY A 163 8.17 15.66 14.45
CA GLY A 163 7.71 15.45 13.07
C GLY A 163 6.33 14.77 13.04
N LEU A 164 5.33 15.39 12.42
CA LEU A 164 4.00 14.79 12.20
C LEU A 164 3.57 14.95 10.74
N ARG A 165 2.72 14.03 10.25
CA ARG A 165 2.15 14.13 8.91
C ARG A 165 1.23 15.34 8.86
N LYS A 166 1.29 16.11 7.78
CA LYS A 166 0.36 17.23 7.55
C LYS A 166 -1.01 16.71 7.06
N SER A 167 -1.70 15.97 7.92
CA SER A 167 -3.02 15.38 7.67
C SER A 167 -3.69 15.08 9.00
N ALA A 168 -5.01 15.18 9.05
CA ALA A 168 -5.83 14.77 10.19
C ALA A 168 -5.65 13.28 10.49
N LYS A 169 -5.69 12.43 9.45
CA LYS A 169 -5.44 10.99 9.54
C LYS A 169 -4.06 10.72 10.14
N TYR A 170 -4.01 9.77 11.08
CA TYR A 170 -2.88 9.43 11.94
C TYR A 170 -2.54 10.46 13.02
N THR A 171 -2.70 11.76 12.75
CA THR A 171 -2.35 12.82 13.70
C THR A 171 -3.37 12.95 14.82
N LEU A 172 -4.67 12.87 14.51
CA LEU A 172 -5.72 12.94 15.52
C LEU A 172 -5.74 11.68 16.40
N GLU A 173 -5.49 10.50 15.81
CA GLU A 173 -5.31 9.26 16.58
C GLU A 173 -4.13 9.35 17.53
N ALA A 174 -2.95 9.75 17.03
CA ALA A 174 -1.76 9.91 17.85
C ALA A 174 -1.99 10.90 19.01
N ALA A 175 -2.72 11.99 18.75
CA ALA A 175 -3.08 12.97 19.78
C ALA A 175 -3.99 12.36 20.86
N LEU A 176 -5.04 11.63 20.50
CA LEU A 176 -5.92 10.99 21.49
C LEU A 176 -5.22 9.88 22.28
N LEU A 177 -4.36 9.10 21.64
CA LEU A 177 -3.52 8.11 22.32
C LEU A 177 -2.53 8.78 23.27
N ALA A 178 -1.93 9.93 22.88
CA ALA A 178 -1.10 10.75 23.78
C ALA A 178 -1.89 11.35 24.94
N ASP A 179 -3.21 11.50 24.77
CA ASP A 179 -4.13 11.99 25.80
C ASP A 179 -4.76 10.87 26.66
N GLY A 180 -4.28 9.63 26.50
CA GLY A 180 -4.69 8.49 27.33
C GLY A 180 -6.02 7.87 26.95
N VAL A 181 -6.57 8.17 25.76
CA VAL A 181 -7.67 7.38 25.20
C VAL A 181 -7.15 5.97 24.92
N SER A 182 -7.93 4.96 25.31
CA SER A 182 -7.62 3.56 25.04
C SER A 182 -7.67 3.29 23.53
N ARG A 183 -6.98 2.25 23.06
CA ARG A 183 -7.03 1.84 21.65
C ARG A 183 -8.45 1.43 21.25
N GLU A 184 -9.12 0.74 22.17
CA GLU A 184 -10.45 0.19 22.01
C GLU A 184 -11.53 1.28 21.88
N ASP A 185 -11.38 2.41 22.59
CA ASP A 185 -12.31 3.54 22.52
C ASP A 185 -11.90 4.62 21.50
N LEU A 186 -10.75 4.47 20.82
CA LEU A 186 -10.13 5.53 20.03
C LEU A 186 -11.10 6.16 19.02
N TYR A 187 -11.66 5.34 18.12
CA TYR A 187 -12.57 5.81 17.07
C TYR A 187 -13.96 6.15 17.60
N LYS A 188 -14.40 5.53 18.69
CA LYS A 188 -15.64 5.90 19.39
C LYS A 188 -15.55 7.31 19.96
N VAL A 189 -14.41 7.66 20.55
CA VAL A 189 -14.15 9.03 21.04
C VAL A 189 -14.00 9.97 19.85
N LEU A 190 -13.18 9.62 18.87
CA LEU A 190 -12.90 10.49 17.71
C LEU A 190 -14.14 10.77 16.86
N GLY A 191 -15.15 9.89 16.85
CA GLY A 191 -16.45 10.10 16.22
C GLY A 191 -17.42 11.02 16.95
N THR A 192 -16.99 11.66 18.04
CA THR A 192 -17.78 12.67 18.75
C THR A 192 -17.17 14.05 18.60
N LYS A 193 -18.00 15.10 18.59
CA LYS A 193 -17.53 16.48 18.57
C LYS A 193 -16.56 16.76 19.71
N GLU A 194 -16.87 16.29 20.90
CA GLU A 194 -16.04 16.44 22.10
C GLU A 194 -14.69 15.73 21.97
N GLY A 195 -14.66 14.55 21.35
CA GLY A 195 -13.43 13.81 21.09
C GLY A 195 -12.54 14.47 20.03
N VAL A 196 -13.14 15.02 18.96
CA VAL A 196 -12.40 15.84 17.99
C VAL A 196 -11.82 17.07 18.68
N ASP A 197 -12.61 17.79 19.47
CA ASP A 197 -12.13 18.97 20.23
C ASP A 197 -11.00 18.61 21.19
N ARG A 198 -11.08 17.44 21.84
CA ARG A 198 -10.03 16.89 22.69
C ARG A 198 -8.74 16.62 21.93
N ALA A 199 -8.81 16.03 20.73
CA ALA A 199 -7.65 15.76 19.89
C ALA A 199 -6.94 17.06 19.46
N PHE A 200 -7.69 18.06 19.01
CA PHE A 200 -7.14 19.37 18.64
C PHE A 200 -6.53 20.11 19.82
N LYS A 201 -7.17 20.08 21.00
CA LYS A 201 -6.60 20.65 22.23
C LYS A 201 -5.27 19.99 22.60
N LYS A 202 -5.16 18.68 22.39
CA LYS A 202 -3.90 17.97 22.61
C LYS A 202 -2.82 18.39 21.61
N LEU A 203 -3.16 18.58 20.34
CA LEU A 203 -2.24 19.12 19.34
C LEU A 203 -1.80 20.56 19.67
N ASP A 204 -2.71 21.41 20.17
CA ASP A 204 -2.38 22.78 20.60
C ASP A 204 -1.25 22.82 21.63
N ALA A 205 -1.21 21.84 22.55
CA ALA A 205 -0.20 21.78 23.61
C ALA A 205 1.25 21.71 23.09
N ILE A 206 1.47 21.19 21.87
CA ILE A 206 2.81 21.10 21.27
C ILE A 206 2.92 21.83 19.93
N LYS A 207 1.90 22.59 19.52
CA LYS A 207 1.78 23.15 18.16
C LYS A 207 3.03 23.87 17.69
N GLY A 208 3.61 24.72 18.55
CA GLY A 208 4.84 25.48 18.25
C GLY A 208 6.10 24.62 18.08
N SER A 209 6.04 23.35 18.44
CA SER A 209 7.14 22.38 18.29
C SER A 209 6.91 21.38 17.17
N ILE A 210 5.79 21.45 16.43
CA ILE A 210 5.51 20.52 15.32
C ILE A 210 6.17 21.02 14.04
N GLN A 211 6.82 20.10 13.34
CA GLN A 211 7.26 20.24 11.96
C GLN A 211 6.46 19.27 11.09
N TRP A 212 5.75 19.80 10.11
CA TRP A 212 4.80 19.05 9.27
C TRP A 212 5.48 18.48 8.04
N TRP A 213 5.54 17.15 7.93
CA TRP A 213 5.98 16.50 6.70
C TRP A 213 4.80 16.24 5.76
N GLU A 214 5.08 16.37 4.47
CA GLU A 214 4.18 16.11 3.35
C GLU A 214 4.70 14.96 2.48
N ALA A 215 6.00 14.64 2.58
CA ALA A 215 6.64 13.53 1.89
C ALA A 215 7.30 12.56 2.88
N GLY A 216 7.08 11.25 2.68
CA GLY A 216 7.59 10.21 3.58
C GLY A 216 9.13 10.11 3.69
N ALA A 217 9.88 10.78 2.81
CA ALA A 217 11.34 10.88 2.91
C ALA A 217 11.82 11.91 3.96
N GLN A 218 10.96 12.86 4.37
CA GLN A 218 11.33 13.95 5.27
C GLN A 218 11.61 13.48 6.72
N PRO A 219 10.79 12.60 7.35
CA PRO A 219 11.05 12.14 8.72
C PRO A 219 12.47 11.59 8.97
N PRO A 220 12.99 10.61 8.20
CA PRO A 220 14.34 10.12 8.44
C PRO A 220 15.40 11.21 8.24
N GLN A 221 15.23 12.10 7.26
CA GLN A 221 16.16 13.22 7.02
C GLN A 221 16.21 14.16 8.24
N TRP A 222 15.06 14.57 8.76
CA TRP A 222 14.98 15.47 9.91
C TRP A 222 15.51 14.84 11.20
N LEU A 223 15.27 13.54 11.42
CA LEU A 223 15.83 12.82 12.55
C LEU A 223 17.36 12.72 12.49
N LEU A 224 17.91 12.50 11.30
CA LEU A 224 19.36 12.47 11.09
C LEU A 224 19.99 13.85 11.26
N ALA A 225 19.40 14.88 10.65
CA ALA A 225 19.81 16.27 10.81
C ALA A 225 19.69 16.75 12.27
N GLY A 226 18.70 16.24 13.01
CA GLY A 226 18.34 16.73 14.35
C GLY A 226 17.38 17.91 14.32
N ASP A 227 16.73 18.15 13.19
CA ASP A 227 15.68 19.15 13.06
C ASP A 227 14.46 18.79 13.93
N VAL A 228 14.23 17.48 14.14
CA VAL A 228 13.23 16.92 15.07
C VAL A 228 13.87 15.85 15.95
N THR A 229 13.40 15.73 17.19
CA THR A 229 13.87 14.71 18.15
C THR A 229 13.11 13.40 17.96
N LEU A 230 11.80 13.50 17.76
CA LEU A 230 10.89 12.39 17.52
C LEU A 230 10.05 12.69 16.27
N SER A 231 9.72 11.67 15.49
CA SER A 231 8.80 11.82 14.37
C SER A 231 7.83 10.65 14.29
N ALA A 232 6.56 10.92 14.02
CA ALA A 232 5.70 9.94 13.37
C ALA A 232 6.25 9.73 11.94
N ALA A 233 6.41 8.48 11.52
CA ALA A 233 7.01 8.13 10.24
C ALA A 233 6.47 6.78 9.74
N TYR A 234 6.48 6.60 8.42
CA TYR A 234 6.27 5.28 7.83
C TYR A 234 7.42 4.35 8.21
N ASN A 235 7.11 3.19 8.81
CA ASN A 235 8.11 2.23 9.27
C ASN A 235 9.06 1.79 8.15
N GLY A 236 8.55 1.62 6.93
CA GLY A 236 9.34 1.29 5.74
C GLY A 236 10.43 2.33 5.43
N ARG A 237 10.16 3.62 5.64
CA ARG A 237 11.13 4.72 5.39
C ARG A 237 12.26 4.73 6.40
N ILE A 238 11.95 4.43 7.66
CA ILE A 238 12.95 4.27 8.71
C ILE A 238 13.80 3.02 8.46
N GLY A 239 13.17 1.92 8.05
CA GLY A 239 13.88 0.69 7.72
C GLY A 239 14.83 0.82 6.52
N VAL A 240 14.45 1.58 5.49
CA VAL A 240 15.38 1.90 4.38
C VAL A 240 16.58 2.69 4.89
N ALA A 241 16.38 3.72 5.71
CA ALA A 241 17.49 4.48 6.29
C ALA A 241 18.39 3.59 7.18
N GLN A 242 17.81 2.65 7.94
CA GLN A 242 18.58 1.67 8.73
C GLN A 242 19.45 0.77 7.84
N LYS A 243 18.93 0.29 6.71
CA LYS A 243 19.71 -0.49 5.72
C LYS A 243 20.86 0.33 5.11
N GLU A 244 20.70 1.63 5.00
CA GLU A 244 21.74 2.57 4.54
C GLU A 244 22.75 2.94 5.65
N GLY A 245 22.62 2.36 6.85
CA GLY A 245 23.56 2.54 7.96
C GLY A 245 23.15 3.60 8.97
N ALA A 246 21.99 4.25 8.80
CA ALA A 246 21.50 5.23 9.76
C ALA A 246 21.06 4.55 11.07
N ASN A 247 21.54 5.04 12.21
CA ASN A 247 21.12 4.55 13.52
C ASN A 247 19.79 5.17 13.97
N LEU A 248 18.78 5.11 13.10
CA LEU A 248 17.40 5.42 13.46
C LEU A 248 16.76 4.21 14.15
N LYS A 249 15.84 4.48 15.08
CA LYS A 249 15.15 3.47 15.88
C LYS A 249 13.64 3.70 15.78
N ILE A 250 12.88 2.61 15.94
CA ILE A 250 11.42 2.60 15.94
C ILE A 250 10.93 2.24 17.33
N SER A 251 9.92 2.97 17.81
CA SER A 251 9.06 2.55 18.92
C SER A 251 7.71 2.11 18.35
N TRP A 252 7.40 0.82 18.51
CA TRP A 252 6.23 0.18 17.91
C TRP A 252 4.95 0.33 18.73
N ASN A 253 5.08 0.58 20.04
CA ASN A 253 3.93 0.67 20.92
C ASN A 253 3.04 1.85 20.53
N GLY A 254 1.75 1.60 20.36
CA GLY A 254 0.78 2.59 19.87
C GLY A 254 0.85 2.87 18.38
N SER A 255 1.65 2.12 17.60
CA SER A 255 1.71 2.31 16.14
C SER A 255 0.34 2.15 15.48
N LEU A 256 0.08 2.95 14.45
CA LEU A 256 -1.17 2.90 13.68
C LEU A 256 -0.89 2.15 12.39
N TYR A 257 -1.59 1.05 12.13
CA TYR A 257 -1.34 0.20 10.97
C TYR A 257 -2.52 0.14 10.02
N ASP A 258 -2.21 -0.09 8.75
CA ASP A 258 -3.20 -0.24 7.68
C ASP A 258 -2.71 -1.34 6.71
N PRO A 259 -3.56 -2.30 6.33
CA PRO A 259 -3.28 -3.19 5.21
C PRO A 259 -3.44 -2.47 3.85
N GLU A 260 -2.56 -2.82 2.91
CA GLU A 260 -2.61 -2.33 1.52
C GLU A 260 -3.13 -3.41 0.60
N HIS A 261 -4.09 -3.07 -0.25
CA HIS A 261 -4.89 -4.03 -0.99
C HIS A 261 -4.72 -3.93 -2.48
N TRP A 262 -4.58 -5.08 -3.13
CA TRP A 262 -4.85 -5.20 -4.55
C TRP A 262 -6.36 -5.27 -4.77
N ALA A 263 -6.88 -4.36 -5.60
CA ALA A 263 -8.23 -4.37 -6.12
C ALA A 263 -8.20 -4.43 -7.66
N ILE A 264 -9.23 -5.03 -8.26
CA ILE A 264 -9.38 -5.09 -9.71
C ILE A 264 -10.38 -4.00 -10.11
N VAL A 265 -10.01 -3.11 -11.03
CA VAL A 265 -10.90 -2.02 -11.45
C VAL A 265 -12.12 -2.58 -12.19
N LYS A 266 -13.31 -2.11 -11.82
CA LYS A 266 -14.58 -2.52 -12.43
C LYS A 266 -14.53 -2.33 -13.95
N GLY A 267 -14.86 -3.37 -14.70
CA GLY A 267 -14.85 -3.31 -16.17
C GLY A 267 -13.47 -3.49 -16.81
N SER A 268 -12.43 -3.86 -16.06
CA SER A 268 -11.16 -4.30 -16.65
C SER A 268 -11.39 -5.47 -17.62
N PRO A 269 -10.86 -5.40 -18.85
CA PRO A 269 -10.93 -6.50 -19.81
C PRO A 269 -10.05 -7.70 -19.40
N ASN A 270 -9.14 -7.49 -18.44
CA ASN A 270 -8.14 -8.46 -18.00
C ASN A 270 -8.48 -9.10 -16.65
N LYS A 271 -9.75 -9.10 -16.20
CA LYS A 271 -10.15 -9.58 -14.87
C LYS A 271 -9.53 -10.94 -14.49
N ALA A 272 -9.63 -11.95 -15.36
CA ALA A 272 -9.08 -13.28 -15.07
C ALA A 272 -7.54 -13.26 -14.92
N LEU A 273 -6.84 -12.44 -15.71
CA LEU A 273 -5.39 -12.26 -15.60
C LEU A 273 -5.02 -11.50 -14.31
N ALA A 274 -5.83 -10.50 -13.94
CA ALA A 274 -5.70 -9.76 -12.70
C ALA A 274 -5.89 -10.66 -11.46
N GLU A 275 -6.89 -11.55 -11.45
CA GLU A 275 -7.07 -12.56 -10.40
C GLU A 275 -5.87 -13.50 -10.29
N ARG A 276 -5.28 -13.93 -11.42
CA ARG A 276 -4.03 -14.72 -11.41
C ARG A 276 -2.87 -13.95 -10.81
N PHE A 277 -2.74 -12.65 -11.10
CA PHE A 277 -1.72 -11.80 -10.52
C PHE A 277 -1.91 -11.63 -9.00
N ILE A 278 -3.13 -11.35 -8.54
CA ILE A 278 -3.43 -11.22 -7.11
C ILE A 278 -3.10 -12.53 -6.40
N LYS A 279 -3.58 -13.68 -6.92
CA LYS A 279 -3.23 -14.99 -6.37
C LYS A 279 -1.73 -15.21 -6.28
N PHE A 280 -0.98 -14.83 -7.30
CA PHE A 280 0.48 -14.93 -7.32
C PHE A 280 1.13 -14.05 -6.23
N ALA A 281 0.76 -12.77 -6.15
CA ALA A 281 1.27 -11.82 -5.17
C ALA A 281 0.87 -12.13 -3.71
N SER A 282 -0.17 -12.96 -3.53
CA SER A 282 -0.62 -13.43 -2.22
C SER A 282 0.16 -14.65 -1.70
N GLN A 283 1.04 -15.26 -2.50
CA GLN A 283 1.80 -16.44 -2.09
C GLN A 283 2.87 -16.12 -1.04
N ALA A 284 3.13 -17.08 -0.14
CA ALA A 284 4.08 -16.90 0.95
C ALA A 284 5.49 -16.47 0.49
N ASP A 285 6.02 -17.11 -0.57
CA ASP A 285 7.35 -16.83 -1.11
C ASP A 285 7.45 -15.45 -1.77
N THR A 286 6.40 -15.01 -2.47
CA THR A 286 6.42 -13.69 -3.10
C THR A 286 6.37 -12.59 -2.04
N GLN A 287 5.53 -12.74 -1.01
CA GLN A 287 5.49 -11.81 0.12
C GLN A 287 6.79 -11.84 0.94
N LYS A 288 7.50 -12.97 1.00
CA LYS A 288 8.82 -13.07 1.63
C LYS A 288 9.83 -12.19 0.90
N VAL A 289 9.87 -12.28 -0.43
CA VAL A 289 10.75 -11.43 -1.25
C VAL A 289 10.40 -9.96 -1.02
N PHE A 290 9.10 -9.61 -1.06
CA PHE A 290 8.65 -8.25 -0.84
C PHE A 290 9.10 -7.68 0.52
N SER A 291 8.80 -8.40 1.61
CA SER A 291 9.13 -8.00 2.98
C SER A 291 10.65 -7.94 3.25
N SER A 292 11.44 -8.65 2.44
CA SER A 292 12.91 -8.58 2.50
C SER A 292 13.45 -7.31 1.83
N GLN A 293 12.76 -6.78 0.81
CA GLN A 293 13.14 -5.54 0.13
C GLN A 293 12.76 -4.31 0.95
N ILE A 294 11.54 -4.27 1.48
CA ILE A 294 10.99 -3.19 2.29
C ILE A 294 10.35 -3.78 3.55
N PRO A 295 10.59 -3.25 4.76
CA PRO A 295 10.11 -3.88 5.99
C PRO A 295 8.62 -3.61 6.24
N TYR A 296 7.78 -4.07 5.32
CA TYR A 296 6.35 -4.17 5.48
C TYR A 296 5.97 -5.61 5.79
N GLY A 297 4.95 -5.76 6.63
CA GLY A 297 4.59 -7.04 7.19
C GLY A 297 3.81 -7.86 6.17
N PRO A 298 4.18 -9.12 5.92
CA PRO A 298 3.39 -9.99 5.05
C PRO A 298 2.05 -10.31 5.72
N VAL A 299 1.01 -10.51 4.91
CA VAL A 299 -0.32 -10.91 5.38
C VAL A 299 -0.54 -12.42 5.34
N HIS A 300 0.27 -13.15 4.58
CA HIS A 300 0.29 -14.60 4.61
C HIS A 300 1.03 -15.09 5.86
N LYS A 301 0.34 -15.85 6.72
CA LYS A 301 0.82 -16.27 8.06
C LYS A 301 2.10 -17.10 8.01
N GLU A 302 2.28 -17.88 6.94
CA GLU A 302 3.49 -18.70 6.77
C GLU A 302 4.72 -17.90 6.32
N THR A 303 4.57 -16.64 5.88
CA THR A 303 5.70 -15.85 5.38
C THR A 303 6.58 -15.34 6.51
N LEU A 304 5.99 -14.80 7.58
CA LEU A 304 6.74 -14.18 8.67
C LEU A 304 7.79 -15.14 9.29
N PRO A 305 7.45 -16.42 9.61
CA PRO A 305 8.43 -17.37 10.15
C PRO A 305 9.59 -17.72 9.20
N GLN A 306 9.45 -17.46 7.89
CA GLN A 306 10.48 -17.76 6.89
C GLN A 306 11.53 -16.65 6.73
N LEU A 307 11.32 -15.49 7.36
CA LEU A 307 12.25 -14.37 7.34
C LEU A 307 13.30 -14.51 8.43
N PRO A 308 14.51 -13.96 8.26
CA PRO A 308 15.48 -13.84 9.34
C PRO A 308 14.91 -13.13 10.58
N ALA A 309 15.30 -13.55 11.78
CA ALA A 309 14.71 -13.05 13.03
C ALA A 309 14.88 -11.53 13.24
N ASP A 310 16.00 -10.98 12.78
CA ASP A 310 16.28 -9.55 12.77
C ASP A 310 15.36 -8.78 11.80
N VAL A 311 15.04 -9.37 10.65
CA VAL A 311 14.04 -8.82 9.72
C VAL A 311 12.64 -8.90 10.34
N GLN A 312 12.26 -10.05 10.91
CA GLN A 312 10.95 -10.22 11.57
C GLN A 312 10.70 -9.14 12.62
N ALA A 313 11.69 -8.86 13.47
CA ALA A 313 11.58 -7.85 14.52
C ALA A 313 11.33 -6.42 14.00
N GLN A 314 11.61 -6.16 12.71
CA GLN A 314 11.38 -4.87 12.04
C GLN A 314 10.04 -4.80 11.31
N LEU A 315 9.23 -5.86 11.35
CA LEU A 315 7.95 -5.90 10.63
C LEU A 315 6.77 -5.53 11.54
N PRO A 316 5.78 -4.79 11.01
CA PRO A 316 4.58 -4.44 11.77
C PRO A 316 3.77 -5.67 12.18
N THR A 317 3.78 -6.73 11.38
CA THR A 317 3.03 -7.97 11.64
C THR A 317 3.71 -8.94 12.61
N ALA A 318 4.90 -8.61 13.12
CA ALA A 318 5.49 -9.37 14.21
C ALA A 318 4.63 -9.26 15.46
N GLU A 319 4.43 -10.38 16.16
CA GLU A 319 3.53 -10.46 17.32
C GLU A 319 3.82 -9.37 18.37
N ALA A 320 5.10 -9.15 18.70
CA ALA A 320 5.53 -8.13 19.65
C ALA A 320 5.20 -6.70 19.20
N ASN A 321 5.24 -6.43 17.90
CA ASN A 321 4.96 -5.10 17.34
C ASN A 321 3.44 -4.88 17.20
N MET A 322 2.70 -5.93 16.85
CA MET A 322 1.25 -5.90 16.68
C MET A 322 0.50 -5.80 18.03
N ALA A 323 1.05 -6.37 19.12
CA ALA A 323 0.41 -6.39 20.43
C ALA A 323 -0.02 -4.99 20.93
N GLY A 324 0.77 -3.96 20.63
CA GLY A 324 0.52 -2.55 20.99
C GLY A 324 -0.03 -1.69 19.84
N ALA A 325 -0.25 -2.24 18.66
CA ALA A 325 -0.67 -1.49 17.47
C ALA A 325 -2.19 -1.28 17.41
N GLN A 326 -2.64 -0.31 16.61
CA GLN A 326 -4.04 0.02 16.37
C GLN A 326 -4.33 0.00 14.88
N LEU A 327 -5.33 -0.78 14.46
CA LEU A 327 -5.82 -0.75 13.08
C LEU A 327 -6.48 0.59 12.81
N VAL A 328 -6.15 1.21 11.69
CA VAL A 328 -6.86 2.40 11.23
C VAL A 328 -8.27 2.03 10.82
N ASN A 329 -9.27 2.72 11.37
CA ASN A 329 -10.66 2.43 11.06
C ASN A 329 -11.06 3.06 9.73
N ALA A 330 -11.25 2.21 8.71
CA ALA A 330 -11.59 2.63 7.36
C ALA A 330 -12.96 3.35 7.30
N GLU A 331 -14.00 2.74 7.86
CA GLU A 331 -15.36 3.29 7.92
C GLU A 331 -15.40 4.68 8.55
N PHE A 332 -14.72 4.86 9.68
CA PHE A 332 -14.59 6.16 10.33
C PHE A 332 -14.01 7.23 9.40
N TRP A 333 -12.93 6.91 8.68
CA TRP A 333 -12.27 7.86 7.78
C TRP A 333 -13.07 8.10 6.49
N ILE A 334 -13.90 7.14 6.07
CA ILE A 334 -14.87 7.34 4.99
C ILE A 334 -15.94 8.36 5.42
N ASP A 335 -16.47 8.22 6.63
CA ASP A 335 -17.59 9.03 7.11
C ASP A 335 -17.16 10.44 7.54
N HIS A 336 -16.00 10.56 8.18
CA HIS A 336 -15.54 11.79 8.83
C HIS A 336 -14.28 12.42 8.22
N GLY A 337 -13.64 11.75 7.26
CA GLY A 337 -12.31 12.16 6.79
C GLY A 337 -12.27 13.56 6.17
N GLU A 338 -13.24 13.89 5.31
CA GLU A 338 -13.28 15.18 4.61
C GLU A 338 -13.42 16.36 5.59
N GLU A 339 -14.40 16.30 6.51
CA GLU A 339 -14.63 17.36 7.50
C GLU A 339 -13.44 17.51 8.48
N LEU A 340 -12.80 16.41 8.86
CA LEU A 340 -11.65 16.43 9.77
C LEU A 340 -10.40 16.97 9.10
N GLU A 341 -10.17 16.64 7.82
CA GLU A 341 -9.07 17.20 7.05
C GLU A 341 -9.26 18.70 6.80
N GLU A 342 -10.48 19.15 6.49
CA GLU A 342 -10.78 20.59 6.35
C GLU A 342 -10.49 21.32 7.67
N ARG A 343 -11.00 20.81 8.79
CA ARG A 343 -10.75 21.36 10.12
C ARG A 343 -9.26 21.36 10.46
N PHE A 344 -8.55 20.27 10.15
CA PHE A 344 -7.12 20.15 10.39
C PHE A 344 -6.33 21.19 9.61
N ASN A 345 -6.61 21.34 8.31
CA ASN A 345 -5.94 22.33 7.47
C ASN A 345 -6.19 23.76 7.97
N ALA A 346 -7.43 24.09 8.35
CA ALA A 346 -7.79 25.38 8.92
C ALA A 346 -7.13 25.64 10.30
N TRP A 347 -6.91 24.60 11.10
CA TRP A 347 -6.20 24.69 12.37
C TRP A 347 -4.68 24.81 12.18
N ALA A 348 -4.09 24.02 11.29
CA ALA A 348 -2.65 23.97 11.04
C ALA A 348 -2.10 25.26 10.40
N ALA A 349 -2.94 26.01 9.68
CA ALA A 349 -2.59 27.28 9.05
C ALA A 349 -2.52 28.49 10.02
N ARG A 350 -2.96 28.34 11.27
CA ARG A 350 -2.97 29.40 12.30
C ARG A 350 -1.66 29.45 13.08
#